data_AF-A0A967MN64-F1
#
_entry.id   AF-A0A967MN64-F1
#
_cell.length_a   1.000
_cell.length_b   1.000
_cell.length_c   1.000
_cell.angle_alpha   90.00
_cell.angle_beta   90.00
_cell.angle_gamma   90.00
#
_symmetry.space_group_name_H-M   'P 1'
#
loop_
_entity.id
_entity.type
_entity.pdbx_description
1 polymer ?
#
loop_
_entity_poly.entity_id
_entity_poly.type
_entity_poly.pdbx_seq_one_letter_code
_entity_poly.pdbx_strand_id
1 'polypeptide(L)' 'KSRGWSYLAITDHSKAVTVANGLDAERLAEQIDEIDALNEELEGITVLKSCEVDILADGSL' A
#
# COMPACT_ATOMS: atom_id res chain seq x y z
N LYS A 1 8.45 -19.03 4.78
CA LYS A 1 7.17 -18.59 5.36
C LYS A 1 6.96 -19.29 6.71
N SER A 2 7.11 -18.60 7.84
CA SER A 2 7.11 -19.23 9.20
C SER A 2 5.96 -18.82 10.12
N ARG A 3 5.10 -17.88 9.70
CA ARG A 3 4.01 -17.34 10.54
C ARG A 3 2.61 -17.87 10.21
N GLY A 4 2.44 -18.66 9.14
CA GLY A 4 1.15 -19.24 8.74
C GLY A 4 0.10 -18.22 8.25
N TRP A 5 0.51 -17.02 7.87
CA TRP A 5 -0.40 -15.97 7.41
C TRP A 5 -0.89 -16.23 5.99
N SER A 6 -2.20 -16.02 5.77
CA SER A 6 -2.83 -16.11 4.44
C SER A 6 -2.65 -14.82 3.64
N TYR A 7 -2.37 -13.70 4.31
CA TYR A 7 -2.18 -12.40 3.67
C TYR A 7 -1.21 -11.49 4.43
N LEU A 8 -0.73 -10.46 3.74
CA LEU A 8 0.09 -9.36 4.26
C LEU A 8 -0.36 -8.07 3.59
N ALA A 9 -0.55 -6.99 4.35
CA ALA A 9 -0.82 -5.66 3.80
C ALA A 9 0.43 -4.78 3.91
N ILE A 10 0.70 -4.00 2.85
CA ILE A 10 1.73 -2.96 2.84
C ILE A 10 1.00 -1.61 2.86
N THR A 11 1.02 -0.91 3.99
CA THR A 11 0.20 0.28 4.24
C THR A 11 1.08 1.52 4.34
N ASP A 12 1.67 1.93 3.22
CA ASP A 12 2.49 3.15 3.21
C ASP A 12 1.60 4.41 3.33
N HIS A 13 2.11 5.42 4.05
CA HIS A 13 1.39 6.68 4.28
C HIS A 13 1.23 7.52 3.00
N SER A 14 0.01 8.01 2.78
CA SER A 14 -0.31 9.07 1.83
C SER A 14 0.28 10.41 2.30
N LYS A 15 0.53 11.35 1.38
CA LYS A 15 1.05 12.69 1.72
C LYS A 15 -0.07 13.64 2.19
N ALA A 16 -0.24 13.87 3.50
CA ALA A 16 -0.73 15.17 3.99
C ALA A 16 0.40 16.15 4.34
N VAL A 17 1.62 15.68 4.56
CA VAL A 17 2.69 16.53 5.09
C VAL A 17 3.79 16.71 4.05
N THR A 18 3.94 17.97 3.61
CA THR A 18 5.03 18.53 2.79
C THR A 18 6.46 18.21 3.29
N VAL A 19 6.59 17.46 4.40
CA VAL A 19 7.81 17.09 5.11
C VAL A 19 8.23 15.63 4.83
N ALA A 20 7.35 14.77 4.31
CA ALA A 20 7.67 13.40 3.95
C ALA A 20 7.49 13.17 2.45
N ASN A 21 8.46 12.52 1.80
CA ASN A 21 8.33 11.97 0.44
C ASN A 21 7.33 10.79 0.41
N GLY A 22 6.12 10.97 0.95
CA GLY A 22 5.04 9.97 0.89
C GLY A 22 4.65 9.64 -0.55
N LEU A 23 3.91 8.55 -0.74
CA LEU A 23 3.43 8.18 -2.06
C LEU A 23 2.47 9.26 -2.58
N ASP A 24 2.79 9.78 -3.76
CA ASP A 24 1.79 10.45 -4.59
C ASP A 24 0.99 9.37 -5.35
N ALA A 25 -0.07 9.80 -6.04
CA ALA A 25 -0.96 8.87 -6.74
C ALA A 25 -0.24 8.03 -7.81
N GLU A 26 0.81 8.58 -8.43
CA GLU A 26 1.61 7.88 -9.44
C GLU A 26 2.41 6.74 -8.80
N ARG A 27 3.13 7.02 -7.72
CA ARG A 27 3.86 5.97 -6.98
C ARG A 27 2.93 4.92 -6.39
N LEU A 28 1.70 5.29 -5.99
CA LEU A 28 0.73 4.32 -5.49
C LEU A 28 0.25 3.39 -6.59
N ALA A 29 0.05 3.92 -7.80
CA ALA A 29 -0.26 3.10 -8.97
C ALA A 29 0.90 2.14 -9.31
N GLU A 30 2.15 2.62 -9.28
CA GLU A 30 3.34 1.78 -9.48
C GLU A 30 3.42 0.65 -8.43
N GLN A 31 3.20 0.96 -7.15
CA GLN A 31 3.17 -0.05 -6.09
C GLN A 31 2.04 -1.08 -6.28
N ILE A 32 0.89 -0.64 -6.78
CA ILE A 32 -0.23 -1.53 -7.11
C ILE A 32 0.18 -2.53 -8.20
N ASP A 33 0.84 -2.06 -9.25
CA ASP A 33 1.31 -2.90 -10.35
C ASP A 33 2.39 -3.89 -9.88
N GLU A 34 3.31 -3.44 -9.02
CA GLU A 34 4.32 -4.30 -8.39
C GLU A 34 3.69 -5.39 -7.51
N ILE A 35 2.67 -5.04 -6.71
CA ILE A 35 1.94 -6.00 -5.88
C ILE A 35 1.18 -7.02 -6.76
N ASP A 36 0.60 -6.57 -7.86
CA ASP A 36 -0.11 -7.47 -8.78
C ASP A 36 0.85 -8.45 -9.43
N ALA A 37 1.99 -7.99 -9.97
CA ALA A 37 3.04 -8.86 -10.50
C ALA A 37 3.58 -9.84 -9.45
N LEU A 38 3.79 -9.38 -8.21
CA LEU A 38 4.27 -10.23 -7.13
C LEU A 38 3.24 -11.30 -6.74
N ASN A 39 1.95 -10.96 -6.71
CA ASN A 39 0.88 -11.91 -6.38
C ASN A 39 0.71 -13.00 -7.45
N GLU A 40 1.09 -12.74 -8.71
CA GLU A 40 1.12 -13.78 -9.75
C GLU A 40 2.17 -14.86 -9.47
N GLU A 41 3.26 -14.50 -8.77
CA GLU A 41 4.36 -15.41 -8.44
C GLU A 41 4.23 -16.05 -7.05
N LEU A 42 3.47 -15.44 -6.13
CA LEU A 42 3.36 -15.89 -4.74
C LEU A 42 2.23 -16.92 -4.54
N GLU A 43 2.61 -18.14 -4.13
CA GLU A 43 1.64 -19.15 -3.71
C GLU A 43 1.45 -19.19 -2.19
N GLY A 44 0.20 -19.21 -1.72
CA GLY A 44 -0.14 -19.43 -0.31
C GLY A 44 0.07 -18.21 0.60
N ILE A 45 0.29 -17.01 0.04
CA ILE A 45 0.10 -15.73 0.73
C ILE A 45 -0.34 -14.68 -0.28
N THR A 46 -1.28 -13.83 0.08
CA THR A 46 -1.71 -12.70 -0.77
C THR A 46 -1.18 -11.39 -0.19
N VAL A 47 -0.52 -10.59 -1.02
CA VAL A 47 -0.15 -9.22 -0.68
C VAL A 47 -1.32 -8.30 -1.01
N LEU A 48 -1.80 -7.56 -0.02
CA LEU A 48 -2.92 -6.63 -0.18
C LEU A 48 -2.40 -5.26 -0.61
N LYS A 49 -3.09 -4.69 -1.59
CA LYS A 49 -2.93 -3.30 -2.04
C LYS A 49 -3.58 -2.38 -1.00
N SER A 50 -2.79 -1.56 -0.33
CA SER A 50 -3.30 -0.68 0.74
C SER A 50 -2.51 0.62 0.83
N CYS A 51 -3.14 1.66 1.38
CA CYS A 51 -2.51 2.94 1.65
C CYS A 51 -3.11 3.49 2.95
N GLU A 52 -2.28 4.08 3.79
CA GLU A 52 -2.74 4.81 4.97
C GLU A 52 -3.03 6.26 4.55
N VAL A 53 -4.32 6.59 4.41
CA VAL A 53 -4.77 7.88 3.88
C VAL A 53 -5.08 8.86 5.00
N ASP A 54 -4.56 10.08 4.89
CA ASP A 54 -4.82 11.16 5.84
C ASP A 54 -6.26 11.66 5.71
N ILE A 55 -6.90 11.98 6.84
CA ILE A 55 -8.19 12.68 6.86
C ILE A 55 -7.91 14.16 7.11
N LEU A 56 -8.23 15.01 6.14
CA LEU A 56 -8.05 16.45 6.21
C LEU A 56 -9.03 17.10 7.20
N ALA A 57 -8.74 18.34 7.58
CA ALA A 57 -9.52 19.05 8.60
C ALA A 57 -11.00 19.29 8.21
N ASP A 58 -11.30 19.30 6.91
CA ASP A 58 -12.66 19.37 6.36
C ASP A 58 -13.31 17.99 6.18
N GLY A 59 -12.60 16.91 6.53
CA GLY A 59 -13.05 15.53 6.44
C GLY A 59 -12.81 14.88 5.08
N SER A 60 -12.16 15.55 4.13
CA SER A 60 -11.75 14.91 2.87
C SER A 60 -10.56 13.97 3.08
N LEU A 61 -10.31 13.11 2.09
CA LEU A 61 -9.18 12.19 2.01
C LEU A 61 -8.12 12.71 1.02
#